data_AF-A0A1S5VI61-F1
#
_entry.id   AF-A0A1S5VI61-F1
#
_cell.length_a   1.000
_cell.length_b   1.000
_cell.length_c   1.000
_cell.angle_alpha   90.00
_cell.angle_beta   90.00
_cell.angle_gamma   90.00
#
_symmetry.space_group_name_H-M   'P 1'
#
loop_
_entity.id
_entity.type
_entity.pdbx_description
1 polymer ?
#
loop_
_entity_poly.entity_id
_entity_poly.type
_entity_poly.pdbx_seq_one_letter_code
_entity_poly.pdbx_strand_id
1 'polypeptide(L)'
;MTTGTPLTYETLATLVEQCAGVALRPAELADPEAVFKDLGVDSLGTLGIVAELENRLGVQLGKDAEEAAAPGELLAIVNRRLAEEAGAPTGTPKGA
;
A
#
# COMPACT_ATOMS: atom_id res chain seq x y z
N MET A 1 -12.45 13.16 7.10
CA MET A 1 -11.50 14.11 6.50
C MET A 1 -10.10 13.60 6.78
N THR A 2 -9.59 12.67 5.98
CA THR A 2 -8.19 12.23 6.03
C THR A 2 -7.59 12.50 4.67
N THR A 3 -7.41 13.79 4.39
CA THR A 3 -6.85 14.27 3.14
C THR A 3 -5.32 14.22 3.26
N GLY A 4 -4.70 13.16 2.72
CA GLY A 4 -3.32 13.19 2.22
C GLY A 4 -2.18 13.13 3.24
N THR A 5 -2.12 12.11 4.10
CA THR A 5 -0.83 11.74 4.71
C THR A 5 -0.16 10.67 3.84
N PRO A 6 1.11 10.82 3.44
CA PRO A 6 1.82 9.80 2.67
C PRO A 6 1.87 8.48 3.44
N LEU A 7 1.81 7.37 2.71
CA LEU A 7 2.03 6.05 3.28
C LEU A 7 3.45 5.98 3.84
N THR A 8 3.55 5.61 5.11
CA THR A 8 4.81 5.37 5.82
C THR A 8 5.02 3.88 6.07
N TYR A 9 6.27 3.48 6.28
CA TYR A 9 6.60 2.10 6.65
C TYR A 9 5.96 1.66 7.97
N GLU A 10 5.68 2.59 8.89
CA GLU A 10 4.93 2.29 10.13
C GLU A 10 3.48 1.86 9.85
N THR A 11 2.81 2.60 8.96
CA THR A 11 1.46 2.26 8.52
C THR A 11 1.48 0.93 7.76
N LEU A 12 2.47 0.72 6.89
CA LEU A 12 2.60 -0.51 6.14
C LEU A 12 2.86 -1.72 7.06
N ALA A 13 3.74 -1.60 8.06
CA ALA A 13 3.98 -2.65 9.05
C ALA A 13 2.70 -3.04 9.80
N THR A 14 1.93 -2.05 10.22
CA THR A 14 0.63 -2.27 10.88
C THR A 14 -0.33 -3.03 9.96
N LEU A 15 -0.41 -2.65 8.69
CA LEU A 15 -1.26 -3.31 7.71
C LEU A 15 -0.81 -4.76 7.43
N VAL A 16 0.50 -5.00 7.34
CA VAL A 16 1.04 -6.34 7.17
C VAL A 16 0.64 -7.23 8.35
N GLU A 17 0.75 -6.73 9.58
CA GLU A 17 0.33 -7.48 10.76
C GLU A 17 -1.19 -7.77 10.74
N GLN A 18 -2.01 -6.79 10.35
CA GLN A 18 -3.46 -6.94 10.28
C GLN A 18 -3.93 -7.90 9.18
N CYS A 19 -3.32 -7.86 8.00
CA CYS A 19 -3.77 -8.60 6.82
C CYS A 19 -3.06 -9.95 6.67
N ALA A 20 -1.76 -10.01 6.94
CA ALA A 20 -0.93 -11.21 6.78
C ALA A 20 -0.63 -11.91 8.12
N GLY A 21 -0.91 -11.26 9.27
CA GLY A 21 -0.58 -11.82 10.58
C GLY A 21 0.92 -11.80 10.91
N VAL A 22 1.71 -11.02 10.15
CA VAL A 22 3.16 -10.96 10.30
C VAL A 22 3.56 -9.63 10.94
N ALA A 23 4.13 -9.71 12.14
CA ALA A 23 4.65 -8.54 12.84
C ALA A 23 6.02 -8.15 12.28
N LEU A 24 6.07 -7.09 11.47
CA LEU A 24 7.30 -6.56 10.87
C LEU A 24 7.67 -5.21 11.47
N ARG A 25 8.97 -4.92 11.52
CA ARG A 25 9.44 -3.60 11.95
C ARG A 25 9.52 -2.66 10.75
N PRO A 26 9.25 -1.35 10.92
CA PRO A 26 9.39 -0.36 9.85
C PRO A 26 10.81 -0.35 9.24
N ALA A 27 11.83 -0.61 10.05
CA ALA A 27 13.21 -0.72 9.60
C ALA A 27 13.47 -1.91 8.67
N GLU A 28 12.71 -3.00 8.81
CA GLU A 28 12.83 -4.19 7.93
C GLU A 28 12.13 -3.96 6.59
N LEU A 29 11.04 -3.17 6.59
CA LEU A 29 10.37 -2.75 5.36
C LEU A 29 11.13 -1.65 4.61
N ALA A 30 11.91 -0.84 5.32
CA ALA A 30 12.72 0.22 4.74
C ALA A 30 14.01 -0.30 4.08
N ASP A 31 14.32 -1.58 4.24
CA ASP A 31 15.47 -2.20 3.61
C ASP A 31 15.23 -2.36 2.09
N PRO A 32 16.16 -1.90 1.23
CA PRO A 32 15.97 -1.94 -0.22
C PRO A 32 16.09 -3.35 -0.82
N GLU A 33 16.66 -4.31 -0.10
CA GLU A 33 16.76 -5.72 -0.51
C GLU A 33 15.58 -6.54 0.03
N ALA A 34 14.76 -5.96 0.90
CA ALA A 34 13.61 -6.65 1.47
C ALA A 34 12.50 -6.90 0.44
N VAL A 35 12.02 -8.13 0.43
CA VAL A 35 10.88 -8.57 -0.37
C VAL A 35 9.84 -9.21 0.53
N PHE A 36 8.56 -9.04 0.21
CA PHE A 36 7.43 -9.53 1.02
C PHE A 36 7.57 -11.01 1.36
N LYS A 37 7.98 -11.81 0.38
CA LYS A 37 8.17 -13.25 0.53
C LYS A 37 9.20 -13.62 1.59
N ASP A 38 10.35 -12.95 1.64
CA ASP A 38 11.41 -13.21 2.64
C ASP A 38 11.01 -12.70 4.04
N LEU A 39 10.15 -11.68 4.09
CA LEU A 39 9.56 -11.19 5.33
C LEU A 39 8.40 -12.07 5.83
N GLY A 40 8.04 -13.14 5.12
CA GLY A 40 6.94 -14.03 5.50
C GLY A 40 5.55 -13.56 5.06
N VAL A 41 5.48 -12.55 4.20
CA VAL A 41 4.23 -12.06 3.60
C VAL A 41 4.00 -12.78 2.27
N ASP A 42 2.99 -13.64 2.25
CA ASP A 42 2.54 -14.33 1.04
C ASP A 42 1.79 -13.38 0.10
N SER A 43 1.61 -13.82 -1.15
CA SER A 43 0.86 -13.06 -2.16
C SER A 43 -0.56 -12.70 -1.73
N LEU A 44 -1.23 -13.55 -0.95
CA LEU A 44 -2.56 -13.24 -0.39
C LEU A 44 -2.49 -12.14 0.67
N GLY A 45 -1.42 -12.10 1.47
CA GLY A 45 -1.16 -11.04 2.42
C GLY A 45 -1.00 -9.70 1.71
N THR A 46 -0.21 -9.67 0.63
CA THR A 46 -0.03 -8.47 -0.22
C THR A 46 -1.36 -7.97 -0.77
N LEU A 47 -2.20 -8.86 -1.34
CA LEU A 47 -3.53 -8.49 -1.83
C LEU A 47 -4.43 -7.91 -0.74
N GLY A 48 -4.39 -8.50 0.47
CA GLY A 48 -5.13 -7.99 1.62
C GLY A 48 -4.69 -6.57 2.03
N ILE A 49 -3.38 -6.33 2.05
CA ILE A 49 -2.79 -5.01 2.34
C ILE A 49 -3.25 -3.98 1.31
N VAL A 50 -3.18 -4.32 0.02
CA VAL A 50 -3.59 -3.45 -1.09
C VAL A 50 -5.09 -3.12 -0.98
N ALA A 51 -5.94 -4.13 -0.78
CA ALA A 51 -7.38 -3.93 -0.65
C ALA A 51 -7.75 -3.04 0.55
N GLU A 52 -7.07 -3.21 1.70
CA GLU A 52 -7.26 -2.35 2.87
C GLU A 52 -6.77 -0.92 2.59
N LEU A 53 -5.67 -0.74 1.88
CA LEU A 53 -5.20 0.58 1.45
C LEU A 53 -6.19 1.28 0.52
N GLU A 54 -6.69 0.58 -0.49
CA GLU A 54 -7.72 1.10 -1.40
C GLU A 54 -8.97 1.53 -0.64
N ASN A 55 -9.42 0.73 0.32
CA ASN A 55 -10.57 1.03 1.17
C ASN A 55 -10.33 2.26 2.07
N ARG A 56 -9.15 2.37 2.68
CA ARG A 56 -8.79 3.50 3.57
C ARG A 56 -8.59 4.81 2.82
N LEU A 57 -7.97 4.74 1.66
CA LEU A 57 -7.61 5.89 0.84
C LEU A 57 -8.75 6.30 -0.10
N GLY A 58 -9.67 5.39 -0.41
CA GLY A 58 -10.77 5.61 -1.36
C GLY A 58 -10.30 5.64 -2.81
N VAL A 59 -9.14 5.05 -3.12
CA VAL A 59 -8.49 5.08 -4.44
C VAL A 59 -8.32 3.66 -4.96
N GLN A 60 -8.23 3.48 -6.27
CA GLN A 60 -7.78 2.21 -6.85
C GLN A 60 -6.28 2.29 -7.13
N LEU A 61 -5.50 1.43 -6.48
CA LEU A 61 -4.06 1.34 -6.68
C LEU A 61 -3.74 0.58 -7.98
N GLY A 62 -4.59 -0.40 -8.31
CA GLY A 62 -4.48 -1.24 -9.50
C GLY A 62 -3.47 -2.38 -9.36
N LYS A 63 -3.32 -3.16 -10.44
CA LYS A 63 -2.51 -4.38 -10.47
C LYS A 63 -1.06 -4.20 -10.08
N ASP A 64 -0.46 -3.05 -10.40
CA ASP A 64 0.93 -2.77 -10.05
C ASP A 64 1.18 -2.87 -8.55
N ALA A 65 0.20 -2.48 -7.72
CA ALA A 65 0.29 -2.60 -6.26
C ALA A 65 0.06 -4.04 -5.78
N GLU A 66 -0.86 -4.76 -6.43
CA GLU A 66 -1.17 -6.18 -6.15
C GLU A 66 0.02 -7.10 -6.46
N GLU A 67 0.78 -6.77 -7.50
CA GLU A 67 1.95 -7.52 -7.96
C GLU A 67 3.26 -7.04 -7.33
N ALA A 68 3.20 -6.03 -6.44
CA ALA A 68 4.37 -5.46 -5.81
C ALA A 68 5.12 -6.50 -4.97
N ALA A 69 6.39 -6.75 -5.31
CA ALA A 69 7.20 -7.78 -4.65
C ALA A 69 7.92 -7.24 -3.41
N ALA A 70 8.20 -5.94 -3.40
CA ALA A 70 8.96 -5.27 -2.34
C ALA A 70 8.10 -4.23 -1.60
N PRO A 71 8.29 -4.04 -0.28
CA PRO A 71 7.58 -3.02 0.49
C PRO A 71 7.82 -1.60 -0.04
N GLY A 72 9.06 -1.29 -0.42
CA GLY A 72 9.42 0.01 -0.99
C GLY A 72 8.74 0.30 -2.32
N GLU A 73 8.52 -0.74 -3.14
CA GLU A 73 7.80 -0.63 -4.42
C GLU A 73 6.31 -0.31 -4.18
N LEU A 74 5.65 -1.06 -3.30
CA LEU A 74 4.26 -0.80 -2.92
C LEU A 74 4.10 0.62 -2.36
N LEU A 75 4.99 1.03 -1.45
CA LEU A 75 4.97 2.37 -0.85
C LEU A 75 5.15 3.47 -1.89
N ALA A 76 6.03 3.29 -2.87
CA ALA A 76 6.23 4.23 -3.96
C ALA A 76 4.98 4.34 -4.86
N ILE A 77 4.32 3.22 -5.18
CA ILE A 77 3.09 3.19 -5.98
C ILE A 77 1.97 3.94 -5.26
N VAL A 78 1.74 3.64 -3.97
CA VAL A 78 0.70 4.27 -3.17
C VAL A 78 0.93 5.76 -3.02
N ASN A 79 2.16 6.17 -2.70
CA ASN A 79 2.48 7.60 -2.56
C ASN A 79 2.39 8.36 -3.88
N ARG A 80 2.74 7.74 -5.00
CA ARG A 80 2.49 8.31 -6.33
C ARG A 80 1.00 8.54 -6.55
N ARG A 81 0.16 7.53 -6.28
CA ARG A 81 -1.30 7.64 -6.42
C ARG A 81 -1.90 8.72 -5.53
N LEU A 82 -1.46 8.82 -4.29
CA LEU A 82 -1.90 9.88 -3.38
C LEU A 82 -1.52 11.28 -3.86
N ALA A 83 -0.33 11.42 -4.47
CA ALA A 83 0.09 12.68 -5.07
C ALA A 83 -0.74 13.03 -6.32
N GLU A 84 -1.10 12.03 -7.13
CA GLU A 84 -1.99 12.22 -8.29
C GLU A 84 -3.39 12.65 -7.85
N GLU A 85 -3.97 11.98 -6.85
CA GLU A 85 -5.29 12.32 -6.30
C GLU A 85 -5.33 13.68 -5.60
N ALA A 86 -4.23 14.09 -4.95
CA ALA A 86 -4.09 15.42 -4.36
C ALA A 86 -3.94 16.53 -5.43
N GLY A 87 -3.47 16.19 -6.63
CA GLY A 87 -3.24 17.13 -7.73
C GLY A 87 -4.33 17.14 -8.81
N ALA A 88 -5.26 16.18 -8.81
CA ALA A 88 -6.29 16.05 -9.83
C ALA A 88 -7.52 16.94 -9.54
N PRO A 89 -7.98 17.79 -10.49
CA PRO A 89 -9.31 18.37 -10.40
C PRO A 89 -10.35 17.25 -10.54
N THR A 90 -11.10 17.02 -9.48
CA THR A 90 -12.16 16.02 -9.39
C THR A 90 -13.08 16.01 -10.62
N GLY A 91 -13.02 14.92 -11.40
CA GLY A 91 -13.98 14.54 -12.42
C GLY A 91 -13.68 13.09 -12.82
N THR A 92 -14.58 12.11 -12.77
CA THR A 92 -16.05 12.09 -12.85
C THR A 92 -16.52 10.69 -12.36
N PRO A 93 -17.82 10.48 -12.07
CA PRO A 93 -18.31 9.40 -11.22
C PRO A 93 -18.36 8.02 -11.88
N LYS A 94 -18.22 6.99 -11.03
CA LYS A 94 -18.54 5.58 -11.30
C LYS A 94 -20.03 5.44 -11.63
N GLY A 95 -20.35 5.07 -12.88
CA GLY A 95 -21.71 4.73 -13.28
C GLY A 95 -21.76 4.16 -14.70
N ALA A 96 -21.96 2.85 -14.81
CA ALA A 96 -22.52 2.17 -15.97
C ALA A 96 -23.46 1.08 -15.44
#